data_AF-A0AAW5AJ07-F1
#
_entry.id   AF-A0AAW5AJ07-F1
#
_cell.length_a   1.000
_cell.length_b   1.000
_cell.length_c   1.000
_cell.angle_alpha   90.00
_cell.angle_beta   90.00
_cell.angle_gamma   90.00
#
_symmetry.space_group_name_H-M   'P 1'
#
loop_
_entity.id
_entity.type
_entity.pdbx_description
1 polymer ?
#
loop_
_entity_poly.entity_id
_entity_poly.type
_entity_poly.pdbx_seq_one_letter_code
_entity_poly.pdbx_strand_id
1 'polypeptide(L)'
;MKNKGFVISATEFLEEHSISESEFKDRIEKLQISLLCRRPRNVAVHVSGSAIVAGSDELQTANSLFRRHRGTPFSEEHDYHAIVESNIKFFSIPPSEWAEIIDYGEILKDSFSCAFISSIKEGLSEVSAIEQLKAQLKPYPALVIDASFFVTNQKSNQPQEEKITAAEILIKKEDTQKILNEGMGDSRYSQKMEWMSEDLAILNEASDRFIKKEKTTSIDQKKELIEKIKDWLKPRFSLGGGDLLDQAAYAILRNRPANTPF
;
A
#
# COMPACT_ATOMS: atom_id res chain seq x y z
N MET A 1 -9.14 19.31 -18.87
CA MET A 1 -9.29 19.37 -17.40
C MET A 1 -9.48 17.93 -16.91
N LYS A 2 -8.44 17.31 -16.37
CA LYS A 2 -8.36 15.85 -16.18
C LYS A 2 -8.23 15.53 -14.69
N ASN A 3 -9.25 14.91 -14.09
CA ASN A 3 -9.26 14.21 -12.79
C ASN A 3 -8.61 14.86 -11.55
N LYS A 4 -8.25 16.16 -11.57
CA LYS A 4 -7.53 16.86 -10.48
C LYS A 4 -8.24 16.90 -9.11
N GLY A 5 -9.43 16.32 -8.97
CA GLY A 5 -10.20 16.34 -7.72
C GLY A 5 -10.03 15.12 -6.80
N PHE A 6 -9.78 13.93 -7.35
CA PHE A 6 -9.98 12.67 -6.60
C PHE A 6 -8.71 11.91 -6.24
N VAL A 7 -7.59 12.22 -6.89
CA VAL A 7 -6.31 11.53 -6.71
C VAL A 7 -5.16 12.51 -6.62
N ILE A 8 -4.11 12.13 -5.90
CA ILE A 8 -2.83 12.85 -5.78
C ILE A 8 -1.68 11.91 -6.15
N SER A 9 -0.56 12.44 -6.64
CA SER A 9 0.65 11.63 -6.83
C SER A 9 1.17 11.13 -5.49
N ALA A 10 1.56 9.85 -5.41
CA ALA A 10 2.19 9.33 -4.20
C ALA A 10 3.51 10.06 -3.92
N THR A 11 4.35 10.25 -4.94
CA THR A 11 5.64 10.95 -4.80
C THR A 11 5.48 12.39 -4.31
N GLU A 12 4.56 13.16 -4.93
CA GLU A 12 4.29 14.54 -4.51
C GLU A 12 3.77 14.59 -3.07
N PHE A 13 2.89 13.66 -2.69
CA PHE A 13 2.36 13.57 -1.32
C PHE A 13 3.45 13.27 -0.29
N LEU A 14 4.40 12.38 -0.60
CA LEU A 14 5.52 12.08 0.30
C LEU A 14 6.46 13.27 0.48
N GLU A 15 6.78 13.97 -0.62
CA GLU A 15 7.62 15.17 -0.59
C GLU A 15 6.95 16.31 0.20
N GLU A 16 5.67 16.58 -0.07
CA GLU A 16 4.89 17.66 0.58
C GLU A 16 4.81 17.46 2.10
N HIS A 17 4.68 16.21 2.55
CA HIS A 17 4.50 15.87 3.96
C HIS A 17 5.75 15.30 4.64
N SER A 18 6.89 15.26 3.93
CA SER A 18 8.16 14.74 4.43
C SER A 18 8.05 13.32 5.03
N ILE A 19 7.27 12.45 4.39
CA ILE A 19 7.08 11.05 4.80
C ILE A 19 8.10 10.17 4.05
N SER A 20 8.80 9.30 4.76
CA SER A 20 9.72 8.35 4.11
C SER A 20 8.97 7.24 3.36
N GLU A 21 9.54 6.70 2.29
CA GLU A 21 8.94 5.61 1.50
C GLU A 21 8.63 4.37 2.37
N SER A 22 9.51 4.05 3.31
CA SER A 22 9.31 2.95 4.28
C SER A 22 8.14 3.22 5.22
N GLU A 23 8.03 4.44 5.74
CA GLU A 23 6.93 4.81 6.63
C GLU A 23 5.60 4.86 5.89
N PHE A 24 5.61 5.33 4.65
CA PHE A 24 4.44 5.30 3.80
C PHE A 24 3.95 3.87 3.55
N LYS A 25 4.87 2.96 3.20
CA LYS A 25 4.59 1.53 3.01
C LYS A 25 3.88 0.95 4.24
N ASP A 26 4.46 1.14 5.42
CA ASP A 26 3.90 0.62 6.68
C ASP A 26 2.48 1.15 6.91
N ARG A 27 2.24 2.45 6.64
CA ARG A 27 0.94 3.09 6.80
C ARG A 27 -0.09 2.53 5.82
N ILE A 28 0.24 2.39 4.54
CA ILE A 28 -0.71 1.88 3.53
C ILE A 28 -1.00 0.38 3.71
N GLU A 29 -0.02 -0.42 4.16
CA GLU A 29 -0.22 -1.83 4.49
C GLU A 29 -1.17 -1.98 5.69
N LYS A 30 -0.89 -1.26 6.77
CA LYS A 30 -1.70 -1.30 8.00
C LYS A 30 -3.14 -0.82 7.78
N LEU A 31 -3.32 0.22 6.98
CA LEU A 31 -4.63 0.76 6.63
C LEU A 31 -5.33 -0.01 5.50
N GLN A 32 -4.66 -1.00 4.90
CA GLN A 32 -5.13 -1.74 3.73
C GLN A 32 -5.54 -0.82 2.57
N ILE A 33 -4.80 0.28 2.38
CA ILE A 33 -5.07 1.27 1.34
C ILE A 33 -4.46 0.80 0.03
N SER A 34 -5.32 0.56 -0.96
CA SER A 34 -4.88 0.31 -2.32
C SER A 34 -4.36 1.59 -2.98
N LEU A 35 -3.20 1.48 -3.60
CA LEU A 35 -2.64 2.50 -4.49
C LEU A 35 -3.29 2.39 -5.87
N LEU A 36 -3.10 3.40 -6.72
CA LEU A 36 -3.75 3.48 -8.02
C LEU A 36 -2.74 3.74 -9.14
N CYS A 37 -2.92 3.10 -10.29
CA CYS A 37 -2.34 3.55 -11.56
C CYS A 37 -3.43 3.93 -12.55
N ARG A 38 -3.10 4.79 -13.53
CA ARG A 38 -4.05 5.21 -14.56
C ARG A 38 -4.24 4.11 -15.59
N ARG A 39 -5.48 3.92 -16.03
CA ARG A 39 -5.75 3.11 -17.22
C ARG A 39 -5.01 3.73 -18.42
N PRO A 40 -4.24 2.93 -19.18
CA PRO A 40 -3.60 3.38 -20.42
C PRO A 40 -4.62 3.92 -21.42
N ARG A 41 -4.16 4.75 -22.36
CA ARG A 41 -5.05 5.27 -23.42
C ARG A 41 -5.21 4.23 -24.53
N ASN A 42 -6.39 4.23 -25.16
CA ASN A 42 -6.69 3.39 -26.34
C ASN A 42 -6.58 1.88 -26.11
N VAL A 43 -6.81 1.44 -24.88
CA VAL A 43 -6.87 0.01 -24.53
C VAL A 43 -8.30 -0.42 -24.26
N ALA A 44 -8.62 -1.70 -24.49
CA ALA A 44 -9.82 -2.33 -23.97
C ALA A 44 -9.53 -2.97 -22.61
N VAL A 45 -10.56 -3.08 -21.77
CA VAL A 45 -10.46 -3.75 -20.47
C VAL A 45 -11.31 -5.00 -20.53
N HIS A 46 -10.73 -6.13 -20.16
CA HIS A 46 -11.42 -7.40 -20.06
C HIS A 46 -11.48 -7.79 -18.59
N VAL A 47 -12.54 -8.50 -18.21
CA VAL A 47 -12.58 -9.26 -16.98
C VAL A 47 -12.50 -10.72 -17.37
N SER A 48 -11.58 -11.47 -16.78
CA SER A 48 -11.45 -12.90 -16.98
C SER A 48 -11.40 -13.59 -15.64
N GLY A 49 -12.00 -14.77 -15.54
CA GLY A 49 -12.06 -15.52 -14.31
C GLY A 49 -12.72 -16.87 -14.48
N SER A 50 -12.82 -17.59 -13.38
CA SER A 50 -13.43 -18.90 -13.31
C SER A 50 -14.68 -18.84 -12.43
N ALA A 51 -15.79 -19.31 -12.98
CA ALA A 51 -17.08 -19.23 -12.32
C ALA A 51 -17.90 -20.49 -12.56
N ILE A 52 -18.64 -20.89 -11.53
CA ILE A 52 -19.66 -21.93 -11.59
C ILE A 52 -21.01 -21.24 -11.67
N VAL A 53 -21.78 -21.54 -12.70
CA VAL A 53 -23.09 -21.00 -12.96
C VAL A 53 -24.13 -22.07 -12.69
N ALA A 54 -25.19 -21.70 -11.97
CA ALA A 54 -26.36 -22.56 -11.84
C ALA A 54 -27.21 -22.45 -13.12
N GLY A 55 -27.19 -23.49 -13.94
CA GLY A 55 -28.15 -23.68 -15.03
C GLY A 55 -29.54 -24.01 -14.49
N SER A 56 -30.49 -24.31 -15.39
CA SER A 56 -31.85 -24.70 -14.99
C SER A 56 -31.89 -25.99 -14.17
N ASP A 57 -30.91 -26.88 -14.35
CA ASP A 57 -30.93 -28.22 -13.74
C ASP A 57 -29.57 -28.72 -13.21
N GLU A 58 -28.43 -28.09 -13.57
CA GLU A 58 -27.09 -28.52 -13.13
C GLU A 58 -26.12 -27.33 -12.97
N LEU A 59 -25.13 -27.50 -12.07
CA LEU A 59 -24.00 -26.57 -11.94
C LEU A 59 -23.02 -26.77 -13.10
N GLN A 60 -22.69 -25.70 -13.82
CA GLN A 60 -21.77 -25.75 -14.95
C GLN A 60 -20.72 -24.65 -14.84
N THR A 61 -19.48 -24.94 -15.27
CA THR A 61 -18.46 -23.89 -15.40
C THR A 61 -18.84 -22.92 -16.51
N ALA A 62 -18.81 -21.62 -16.23
CA ALA A 62 -18.96 -20.58 -17.24
C ALA A 62 -17.81 -20.71 -18.25
N ASN A 63 -18.15 -20.91 -19.52
CA ASN A 63 -17.17 -21.07 -20.57
C ASN A 63 -17.36 -19.99 -21.63
N SER A 64 -16.28 -19.29 -21.99
CA SER A 64 -16.30 -18.44 -23.18
C SER A 64 -16.31 -19.30 -24.45
N LEU A 65 -16.97 -18.83 -25.52
CA LEU A 65 -17.17 -19.54 -26.81
C LEU A 65 -15.86 -19.90 -27.55
N PHE A 66 -14.70 -19.47 -27.05
CA PHE A 66 -13.39 -19.68 -27.64
C PHE A 66 -12.66 -20.91 -27.07
N ARG A 67 -13.29 -22.09 -27.05
CA ARG A 67 -12.60 -23.32 -26.60
C ARG A 67 -12.18 -24.21 -27.76
N ARG A 68 -10.91 -24.06 -28.18
CA ARG A 68 -10.12 -25.18 -28.73
C ARG A 68 -9.19 -25.81 -27.68
N HIS A 69 -8.87 -25.10 -26.59
CA HIS A 69 -8.01 -25.54 -25.48
C HIS A 69 -8.56 -25.07 -24.10
N ARG A 70 -7.96 -25.52 -22.98
CA ARG A 70 -8.22 -24.99 -21.63
C ARG A 70 -7.73 -23.54 -21.53
N GLY A 71 -8.39 -22.72 -20.71
CA GLY A 71 -7.99 -21.35 -20.43
C GLY A 71 -8.68 -20.28 -21.28
N THR A 72 -8.38 -19.01 -20.97
CA THR A 72 -8.66 -17.85 -21.81
C THR A 72 -7.36 -17.30 -22.40
N PRO A 73 -7.40 -16.37 -23.38
CA PRO A 73 -6.20 -15.64 -23.82
C PRO A 73 -5.49 -14.84 -22.72
N PHE A 74 -6.10 -14.70 -21.55
CA PHE A 74 -5.65 -13.89 -20.42
C PHE A 74 -5.01 -14.71 -19.31
N SER A 75 -5.50 -15.94 -19.09
CA SER A 75 -4.99 -16.87 -18.08
C SER A 75 -5.41 -18.29 -18.43
N GLU A 76 -4.48 -19.23 -18.29
CA GLU A 76 -4.76 -20.66 -18.46
C GLU A 76 -5.73 -21.21 -17.41
N GLU A 77 -5.79 -20.55 -16.25
CA GLU A 77 -6.63 -20.92 -15.11
C GLU A 77 -8.06 -20.39 -15.24
N HIS A 78 -8.28 -19.40 -16.10
CA HIS A 78 -9.57 -18.78 -16.29
C HIS A 78 -10.43 -19.52 -17.32
N ASP A 79 -11.72 -19.65 -17.05
CA ASP A 79 -12.66 -20.36 -17.92
C ASP A 79 -13.51 -19.41 -18.79
N TYR A 80 -13.69 -18.17 -18.33
CA TYR A 80 -14.54 -17.16 -18.96
C TYR A 80 -13.82 -15.81 -19.05
N HIS A 81 -14.19 -15.03 -20.06
CA HIS A 81 -13.82 -13.61 -20.13
C HIS A 81 -14.90 -12.80 -20.85
N ALA A 82 -14.98 -11.52 -20.52
CA ALA A 82 -15.86 -10.56 -21.17
C ALA A 82 -15.19 -9.19 -21.26
N ILE A 83 -15.59 -8.39 -22.23
CA ILE A 83 -15.19 -6.98 -22.32
C ILE A 83 -15.94 -6.19 -21.25
N VAL A 84 -15.24 -5.31 -20.55
CA VAL A 84 -15.82 -4.42 -19.54
C VAL A 84 -16.16 -3.08 -20.20
N GLU A 85 -17.45 -2.82 -20.34
CA GLU A 85 -17.97 -1.55 -20.91
C GLU A 85 -17.91 -0.38 -19.92
N SER A 86 -17.74 -0.67 -18.63
CA SER A 86 -17.64 0.33 -17.56
C SER A 86 -16.49 1.31 -17.81
N ASN A 87 -16.71 2.58 -17.45
CA ASN A 87 -15.74 3.66 -17.62
C ASN A 87 -14.61 3.61 -16.57
N ILE A 88 -13.86 2.51 -16.52
CA ILE A 88 -12.70 2.32 -15.65
C ILE A 88 -11.64 3.37 -15.99
N LYS A 89 -11.19 4.10 -14.96
CA LYS A 89 -10.16 5.14 -15.05
C LYS A 89 -8.84 4.75 -14.39
N PHE A 90 -8.89 3.91 -13.37
CA PHE A 90 -7.72 3.50 -12.61
C PHE A 90 -7.76 2.01 -12.30
N PHE A 91 -6.60 1.41 -12.10
CA PHE A 91 -6.45 0.07 -11.57
C PHE A 91 -5.81 0.11 -10.18
N SER A 92 -6.14 -0.87 -9.36
CA SER A 92 -5.61 -1.02 -8.01
C SER A 92 -4.20 -1.62 -8.03
N ILE A 93 -3.33 -1.09 -7.18
CA ILE A 93 -2.01 -1.61 -6.89
C ILE A 93 -1.96 -1.91 -5.39
N PRO A 94 -1.73 -3.19 -5.00
CA PRO A 94 -1.64 -3.55 -3.60
C PRO A 94 -0.41 -2.90 -2.94
N PRO A 95 -0.48 -2.61 -1.63
CA PRO A 95 0.66 -2.12 -0.86
C PRO A 95 1.95 -2.93 -1.00
N SER A 96 1.84 -4.26 -1.15
CA SER A 96 2.99 -5.16 -1.31
C SER A 96 3.86 -4.81 -2.52
N GLU A 97 3.26 -4.31 -3.60
CA GLU A 97 3.96 -3.94 -4.83
C GLU A 97 4.65 -2.59 -4.75
N TRP A 98 4.32 -1.76 -3.76
CA TRP A 98 5.01 -0.47 -3.56
C TRP A 98 6.51 -0.67 -3.32
N ALA A 99 6.88 -1.65 -2.49
CA ALA A 99 8.28 -1.91 -2.19
C ALA A 99 9.06 -2.30 -3.44
N GLU A 100 8.48 -3.15 -4.29
CA GLU A 100 9.10 -3.56 -5.55
C GLU A 100 9.29 -2.38 -6.50
N ILE A 101 8.29 -1.49 -6.60
CA ILE A 101 8.39 -0.28 -7.42
C ILE A 101 9.50 0.65 -6.93
N ILE A 102 9.67 0.79 -5.61
CA ILE A 102 10.73 1.64 -5.05
C ILE A 102 12.11 1.00 -5.22
N ASP A 103 12.24 -0.30 -4.95
CA ASP A 103 13.52 -1.01 -5.00
C ASP A 103 14.04 -1.16 -6.44
N TYR A 104 13.14 -1.43 -7.39
CA TYR A 104 13.50 -1.71 -8.79
C TYR A 104 13.19 -0.54 -9.74
N GLY A 105 12.49 0.49 -9.28
CA GLY A 105 12.05 1.64 -10.06
C GLY A 105 10.78 1.40 -10.89
N GLU A 106 10.44 0.14 -11.16
CA GLU A 106 9.28 -0.26 -11.95
C GLU A 106 8.81 -1.69 -11.64
N ILE A 107 7.55 -1.95 -11.97
CA ILE A 107 6.99 -3.31 -12.06
C ILE A 107 6.32 -3.50 -13.42
N LEU A 108 6.28 -4.75 -13.88
CA LEU A 108 5.47 -5.17 -15.02
C LEU A 108 4.25 -5.92 -14.49
N LYS A 109 3.06 -5.48 -14.90
CA LYS A 109 1.80 -6.05 -14.41
C LYS A 109 0.82 -6.27 -15.54
N ASP A 110 0.30 -7.48 -15.63
CA ASP A 110 -0.62 -7.92 -16.69
C ASP A 110 -2.08 -7.99 -16.23
N SER A 111 -2.32 -7.99 -14.91
CA SER A 111 -3.60 -8.29 -14.30
C SER A 111 -3.86 -7.47 -13.04
N PHE A 112 -5.13 -7.19 -12.76
CA PHE A 112 -5.55 -6.37 -11.61
C PHE A 112 -6.80 -6.94 -10.93
N SER A 113 -6.81 -7.04 -9.60
CA SER A 113 -7.96 -7.55 -8.85
C SER A 113 -9.11 -6.55 -8.77
N CYS A 114 -8.80 -5.25 -8.66
CA CYS A 114 -9.75 -4.16 -8.53
C CYS A 114 -9.48 -3.04 -9.53
N ALA A 115 -10.55 -2.35 -9.90
CA ALA A 115 -10.53 -1.18 -10.77
C ALA A 115 -11.41 -0.07 -10.17
N PHE A 116 -11.17 1.17 -10.59
CA PHE A 116 -11.94 2.32 -10.12
C PHE A 116 -12.63 3.04 -11.28
N ILE A 117 -13.93 3.24 -11.11
CA ILE A 117 -14.77 4.02 -12.02
C ILE A 117 -14.89 5.44 -11.45
N SER A 118 -14.74 6.43 -12.31
CA SER A 118 -14.95 7.82 -11.92
C SER A 118 -16.34 8.28 -12.34
N SER A 119 -17.15 8.68 -11.35
CA SER A 119 -18.46 9.30 -11.51
C SER A 119 -18.40 10.76 -11.03
N ILE A 120 -19.07 11.66 -11.75
CA ILE A 120 -19.17 13.08 -11.36
C ILE A 120 -19.93 13.25 -10.04
N LYS A 121 -20.88 12.35 -9.75
CA LYS A 121 -21.75 12.44 -8.57
C LYS A 121 -21.21 11.71 -7.33
N GLU A 122 -20.54 10.58 -7.55
CA GLU A 122 -20.18 9.64 -6.47
C GLU A 122 -18.66 9.57 -6.24
N GLY A 123 -17.86 10.28 -7.05
CA GLY A 123 -16.40 10.27 -6.92
C GLY A 123 -15.77 9.04 -7.56
N LEU A 124 -14.82 8.41 -6.87
CA LEU A 124 -14.21 7.15 -7.29
C LEU A 124 -14.89 5.99 -6.58
N SER A 125 -15.50 5.10 -7.35
CA SER A 125 -16.04 3.84 -6.83
C SER A 125 -15.13 2.69 -7.21
N GLU A 126 -14.83 1.84 -6.23
CA GLU A 126 -14.12 0.59 -6.43
C GLU A 126 -15.06 -0.44 -7.04
N VAL A 127 -14.54 -1.23 -7.98
CA VAL A 127 -15.21 -2.38 -8.56
C VAL A 127 -14.22 -3.53 -8.58
N SER A 128 -14.58 -4.63 -7.92
CA SER A 128 -13.79 -5.85 -7.97
C SER A 128 -14.01 -6.61 -9.29
N ALA A 129 -12.99 -7.30 -9.77
CA ALA A 129 -13.09 -8.17 -10.95
C ALA A 129 -14.14 -9.26 -10.74
N ILE A 130 -14.25 -9.79 -9.51
CA ILE A 130 -15.25 -10.79 -9.13
C ILE A 130 -16.67 -10.27 -9.32
N GLU A 131 -16.99 -9.08 -8.81
CA GLU A 131 -18.32 -8.49 -8.96
C GLU A 131 -18.63 -8.14 -10.42
N GLN A 132 -17.64 -7.65 -11.16
CA GLN A 132 -17.79 -7.37 -12.58
C GLN A 132 -18.08 -8.66 -13.37
N LEU A 133 -17.39 -9.76 -13.07
CA LEU A 133 -17.62 -11.05 -13.71
C LEU A 133 -19.03 -11.59 -13.37
N LYS A 134 -19.44 -11.50 -12.09
CA LYS A 134 -20.81 -11.85 -11.67
C LYS A 134 -21.86 -11.05 -12.44
N ALA A 135 -21.65 -9.75 -12.64
CA ALA A 135 -22.57 -8.91 -13.39
C ALA A 135 -22.69 -9.33 -14.86
N GLN A 136 -21.60 -9.77 -15.49
CA GLN A 136 -21.57 -10.26 -16.87
C GLN A 136 -22.26 -11.62 -17.04
N LEU A 137 -22.32 -12.44 -15.99
CA LEU A 137 -22.95 -13.77 -16.02
C LEU A 137 -24.46 -13.74 -15.71
N LYS A 138 -25.03 -12.58 -15.40
CA LYS A 138 -26.49 -12.41 -15.25
C LYS A 138 -27.22 -12.77 -16.55
N PRO A 139 -28.41 -13.38 -16.48
CA PRO A 139 -29.27 -13.53 -15.30
C PRO A 139 -28.95 -14.76 -14.42
N TYR A 140 -27.94 -15.56 -14.76
CA TYR A 140 -27.69 -16.80 -14.05
C TYR A 140 -26.96 -16.56 -12.72
N PRO A 141 -27.37 -17.21 -11.62
CA PRO A 141 -26.60 -17.20 -10.38
C PRO A 141 -25.21 -17.80 -10.61
N ALA A 142 -24.17 -17.05 -10.25
CA ALA A 142 -22.78 -17.45 -10.46
C ALA A 142 -21.95 -17.35 -9.17
N LEU A 143 -21.27 -18.44 -8.84
CA LEU A 143 -20.17 -18.47 -7.88
C LEU A 143 -18.86 -18.23 -8.65
N VAL A 144 -18.26 -17.06 -8.48
CA VAL A 144 -16.95 -16.74 -9.05
C VAL A 144 -15.87 -17.16 -8.05
N ILE A 145 -14.94 -18.01 -8.51
CA ILE A 145 -13.84 -18.57 -7.72
C ILE A 145 -12.67 -17.60 -7.72
N ASP A 146 -12.30 -17.15 -8.92
CA ASP A 146 -11.23 -16.18 -9.16
C ASP A 146 -11.59 -15.30 -10.35
N ALA A 147 -11.11 -14.05 -10.34
CA ALA A 147 -11.25 -13.13 -11.44
C ALA A 147 -10.22 -12.00 -11.36
N SER A 148 -9.75 -11.57 -12.53
CA SER A 148 -8.88 -10.42 -12.69
C SER A 148 -9.27 -9.58 -13.91
N PHE A 149 -8.94 -8.30 -13.85
CA PHE A 149 -8.98 -7.38 -14.98
C PHE A 149 -7.70 -7.49 -15.80
N PHE A 150 -7.83 -7.44 -17.11
CA PHE A 150 -6.74 -7.45 -18.06
C PHE A 150 -6.89 -6.30 -19.04
N VAL A 151 -5.77 -5.78 -19.51
CA VAL A 151 -5.73 -4.69 -20.48
C VAL A 151 -5.29 -5.26 -21.82
N THR A 152 -5.95 -4.86 -22.91
CA THR A 152 -5.57 -5.26 -24.27
C THR A 152 -5.48 -4.06 -25.20
N ASN A 153 -4.61 -4.15 -26.19
CA ASN A 153 -4.64 -3.22 -27.30
C ASN A 153 -5.92 -3.46 -28.13
N GLN A 154 -6.61 -2.41 -28.56
CA GLN A 154 -7.86 -2.53 -29.35
C GLN A 154 -7.71 -3.38 -30.63
N LYS A 155 -6.48 -3.58 -31.11
CA LYS A 155 -6.18 -4.37 -32.31
C LYS A 155 -5.90 -5.85 -32.04
N SER A 156 -5.76 -6.27 -30.79
CA SER A 156 -5.41 -7.65 -30.43
C SER A 156 -6.10 -8.09 -29.13
N ASN A 157 -6.70 -9.28 -29.12
CA ASN A 157 -7.23 -9.91 -27.90
C ASN A 157 -6.12 -10.55 -27.03
N GLN A 158 -4.92 -9.97 -27.02
CA GLN A 158 -3.81 -10.43 -26.20
C GLN A 158 -3.62 -9.48 -25.02
N PRO A 159 -3.43 -10.02 -23.80
CA PRO A 159 -3.11 -9.22 -22.62
C PRO A 159 -1.82 -8.44 -22.87
N GLN A 160 -1.81 -7.20 -22.38
CA GLN A 160 -0.66 -6.32 -22.41
C GLN A 160 -0.10 -6.20 -20.99
N GLU A 161 1.21 -6.38 -20.85
CA GLU A 161 1.93 -6.02 -19.64
C GLU A 161 2.05 -4.50 -19.56
N GLU A 162 1.63 -3.95 -18.42
CA GLU A 162 1.75 -2.53 -18.11
C GLU A 162 2.97 -2.30 -17.24
N LYS A 163 3.86 -1.45 -17.74
CA LYS A 163 4.99 -0.95 -16.97
C LYS A 163 4.51 0.19 -16.07
N ILE A 164 4.69 0.03 -14.77
CA ILE A 164 4.24 0.99 -13.77
C ILE A 164 5.45 1.48 -12.98
N THR A 165 5.63 2.79 -12.94
CA THR A 165 6.71 3.46 -12.19
C THR A 165 6.18 4.22 -10.98
N ALA A 166 7.06 4.55 -10.03
CA ALA A 166 6.68 5.34 -8.84
C ALA A 166 5.97 6.66 -9.17
N ALA A 167 6.37 7.32 -10.27
CA ALA A 167 5.77 8.57 -10.73
C ALA A 167 4.33 8.44 -11.25
N GLU A 168 3.89 7.21 -11.56
CA GLU A 168 2.56 6.91 -12.05
C GLU A 168 1.60 6.46 -10.95
N ILE A 169 2.15 6.22 -9.74
CA ILE A 169 1.40 5.83 -8.56
C ILE A 169 0.64 7.01 -7.99
N LEU A 170 -0.64 6.76 -7.73
CA LEU A 170 -1.58 7.73 -7.22
C LEU A 170 -2.25 7.21 -5.94
N ILE A 171 -2.64 8.13 -5.08
CA ILE A 171 -3.39 7.88 -3.86
C ILE A 171 -4.77 8.52 -4.00
N LYS A 172 -5.81 7.88 -3.49
CA LYS A 172 -7.13 8.50 -3.36
C LYS A 172 -7.07 9.66 -2.36
N LYS A 173 -7.62 10.81 -2.74
CA LYS A 173 -7.58 12.02 -1.89
C LYS A 173 -8.28 11.84 -0.54
N GLU A 174 -9.30 10.99 -0.48
CA GLU A 174 -10.00 10.64 0.76
C GLU A 174 -9.12 9.88 1.77
N ASP A 175 -8.09 9.18 1.29
CA ASP A 175 -7.22 8.36 2.12
C ASP A 175 -6.00 9.13 2.62
N THR A 176 -5.69 10.31 2.05
CA THR A 176 -4.52 11.10 2.45
C THR A 176 -4.56 11.50 3.91
N GLN A 177 -5.72 11.93 4.43
CA GLN A 177 -5.88 12.27 5.84
C GLN A 177 -5.71 11.04 6.74
N LYS A 178 -6.17 9.87 6.31
CA LYS A 178 -5.96 8.63 7.06
C LYS A 178 -4.47 8.30 7.12
N ILE A 179 -3.78 8.37 5.98
CA ILE A 179 -2.34 8.12 5.89
C ILE A 179 -1.57 9.12 6.74
N LEU A 180 -1.92 10.41 6.73
CA LEU A 180 -1.27 11.44 7.56
C LEU A 180 -1.49 11.19 9.05
N ASN A 181 -2.72 10.83 9.42
CA ASN A 181 -3.09 10.60 10.81
C ASN A 181 -2.61 9.25 11.35
N GLU A 182 -2.28 8.30 10.47
CA GLU A 182 -1.65 7.05 10.83
C GLU A 182 -0.24 7.33 11.35
N GLY A 183 -0.04 7.13 12.65
CA GLY A 183 1.15 7.60 13.38
C GLY A 183 0.98 8.95 14.10
N MET A 184 -0.14 9.68 13.89
CA MET A 184 -0.58 10.79 14.75
C MET A 184 -1.70 10.39 15.73
N GLY A 185 -2.26 9.18 15.58
CA GLY A 185 -3.04 8.52 16.61
C GLY A 185 -2.14 8.00 17.72
N ASP A 186 -2.07 8.76 18.82
CA ASP A 186 -1.42 8.49 20.10
C ASP A 186 -0.02 7.85 20.02
N SER A 187 0.97 8.55 20.57
CA SER A 187 2.24 7.97 21.02
C SER A 187 2.07 6.95 22.17
N ARG A 188 0.90 6.32 22.28
CA ARG A 188 0.67 5.17 23.15
C ARG A 188 0.87 3.95 22.26
N TYR A 189 1.87 3.17 22.62
CA TYR A 189 2.22 1.87 22.06
C TYR A 189 3.25 1.87 20.92
N SER A 190 4.50 2.20 21.25
CA SER A 190 5.49 1.10 21.22
C SER A 190 4.88 0.00 22.08
N GLN A 191 4.19 -0.97 21.47
CA GLN A 191 3.42 -1.97 22.22
C GLN A 191 4.33 -2.52 23.32
N LYS A 192 4.02 -2.18 24.58
CA LYS A 192 4.71 -2.78 25.72
C LYS A 192 4.39 -4.26 25.63
N MET A 193 5.31 -5.02 25.04
CA MET A 193 5.17 -6.46 25.01
C MET A 193 5.04 -6.93 26.46
N GLU A 194 4.20 -7.93 26.74
CA GLU A 194 3.92 -8.36 28.12
C GLU A 194 5.18 -8.68 28.93
N TRP A 195 6.27 -9.07 28.24
CA TRP A 195 7.57 -9.36 28.85
C TRP A 195 8.43 -8.12 29.15
N MET A 196 8.08 -6.93 28.63
CA MET A 196 8.88 -5.71 28.74
C MET A 196 8.56 -4.96 30.05
N SER A 197 9.58 -4.57 30.81
CA SER A 197 9.38 -3.73 31.99
C SER A 197 8.97 -2.30 31.59
N GLU A 198 8.32 -1.57 32.50
CA GLU A 198 7.90 -0.19 32.26
C GLU A 198 9.10 0.71 31.93
N ASP A 199 10.18 0.56 32.68
CA ASP A 199 11.43 1.28 32.47
C ASP A 199 12.04 1.02 31.09
N LEU A 200 12.01 -0.24 30.63
CA LEU A 200 12.53 -0.60 29.31
C LEU A 200 11.63 -0.08 28.19
N ALA A 201 10.31 -0.01 28.42
CA ALA A 201 9.36 0.60 27.50
C ALA A 201 9.63 2.10 27.32
N ILE A 202 9.86 2.82 28.43
CA ILE A 202 10.19 4.25 28.42
C ILE A 202 11.52 4.52 27.71
N LEU A 203 12.53 3.66 27.91
CA LEU A 203 13.83 3.78 27.23
C LEU A 203 13.72 3.52 25.72
N ASN A 204 12.92 2.55 25.31
CA ASN A 204 12.67 2.29 23.89
C ASN A 204 11.93 3.46 23.22
N GLU A 205 10.93 4.03 23.89
CA GLU A 205 10.22 5.22 23.40
C GLU A 205 11.18 6.42 23.25
N ALA A 206 12.07 6.63 24.23
CA ALA A 206 13.09 7.67 24.14
C ALA A 206 14.04 7.41 22.97
N SER A 207 14.48 6.16 22.77
CA SER A 207 15.32 5.76 21.65
C SER A 207 14.68 6.08 20.30
N ASP A 208 13.43 5.66 20.08
CA ASP A 208 12.71 5.94 18.84
C ASP A 208 12.54 7.45 18.60
N ARG A 209 12.28 8.21 19.66
CA ARG A 209 12.04 9.65 19.59
C ARG A 209 13.29 10.46 19.25
N PHE A 210 14.43 10.11 19.82
CA PHE A 210 15.65 10.92 19.75
C PHE A 210 16.66 10.40 18.72
N ILE A 211 16.70 9.09 18.43
CA ILE A 211 17.62 8.53 17.43
C ILE A 211 17.09 8.74 15.99
N LYS A 212 15.77 8.70 15.75
CA LYS A 212 15.22 8.91 14.40
C LYS A 212 15.41 10.33 13.85
N LYS A 213 15.72 11.32 14.70
CA LYS A 213 15.65 12.74 14.31
C LYS A 213 16.99 13.41 14.00
N GLU A 214 18.14 12.85 14.37
CA GLU A 214 19.41 13.57 14.20
C GLU A 214 20.58 12.68 13.75
N LYS A 215 21.21 13.02 12.61
CA LYS A 215 22.60 12.62 12.32
C LYS A 215 23.52 13.55 13.11
N THR A 216 23.81 13.20 14.36
CA THR A 216 24.60 14.04 15.26
C THR A 216 26.08 14.03 14.84
N THR A 217 26.62 15.17 14.38
CA THR A 217 28.00 15.25 13.85
C THR A 217 28.96 16.08 14.73
N SER A 218 28.47 16.77 15.77
CA SER A 218 29.29 17.60 16.68
C SER A 218 29.13 17.23 18.17
N ILE A 219 30.20 17.39 18.95
CA ILE A 219 30.25 17.12 20.40
C ILE A 219 29.27 18.02 21.17
N ASP A 220 29.11 19.28 20.75
CA ASP A 220 28.24 20.24 21.46
C ASP A 220 26.75 19.95 21.22
N GLN A 221 26.39 19.57 19.99
CA GLN A 221 25.03 19.10 19.66
C GLN A 221 24.68 17.83 20.44
N LYS A 222 25.67 16.95 20.64
CA LYS A 222 25.50 15.74 21.43
C LYS A 222 25.24 16.06 22.90
N LYS A 223 25.96 17.01 23.50
CA LYS A 223 25.71 17.45 24.88
C LYS A 223 24.31 18.05 25.04
N GLU A 224 23.88 18.86 24.09
CA GLU A 224 22.53 19.44 24.10
C GLU A 224 21.44 18.36 23.97
N LEU A 225 21.68 17.35 23.11
CA LEU A 225 20.76 16.22 22.94
C LEU A 225 20.69 15.33 24.19
N ILE A 226 21.82 15.11 24.87
CA ILE A 226 21.88 14.39 26.15
C ILE A 226 21.01 15.09 27.20
N GLU A 227 21.14 16.41 27.35
CA GLU A 227 20.32 17.17 28.30
C GLU A 227 18.82 17.11 27.93
N LYS A 228 18.48 17.20 26.64
CA LYS A 228 17.09 17.02 26.18
C LYS A 228 16.52 15.64 26.51
N ILE A 229 17.31 14.58 26.38
CA ILE A 229 16.89 13.22 26.74
C ILE A 229 16.71 13.10 28.25
N LYS A 230 17.65 13.64 29.05
CA LYS A 230 17.57 13.64 30.51
C LYS A 230 16.33 14.37 31.01
N ASP A 231 16.05 15.55 30.50
CA ASP A 231 14.84 16.32 30.83
C ASP A 231 13.56 15.55 30.47
N TRP A 232 13.59 14.78 29.38
CA TRP A 232 12.47 13.95 28.98
C TRP A 232 12.28 12.72 29.88
N LEU A 233 13.37 12.07 30.32
CA LEU A 233 13.35 10.89 31.18
C LEU A 233 13.03 11.23 32.65
N LYS A 234 13.50 12.37 33.13
CA LYS A 234 13.38 12.81 34.54
C LYS A 234 11.96 12.74 35.13
N PRO A 235 10.89 13.20 34.46
CA PRO A 235 9.53 13.07 34.99
C PRO A 235 8.93 11.67 34.83
N ARG A 236 9.58 10.75 34.11
CA ARG A 236 9.06 9.41 33.76
C ARG A 236 9.64 8.28 34.61
N PHE A 237 10.75 8.53 35.30
CA PHE A 237 11.35 7.60 36.25
C PHE A 237 11.10 8.05 37.70
N SER A 238 10.60 7.13 38.54
CA SER A 238 10.31 7.38 39.96
C SER A 238 11.53 7.18 40.86
N LEU A 239 12.64 6.65 40.34
CA LEU A 239 13.84 6.29 41.12
C LEU A 239 14.98 7.30 40.89
N GLY A 240 15.37 7.94 41.99
CA GLY A 240 16.33 9.03 42.04
C GLY A 240 17.79 8.60 41.92
N GLY A 241 18.50 9.30 41.04
CA GLY A 241 19.96 9.34 40.94
C GLY A 241 20.34 9.98 39.61
N GLY A 242 20.96 11.17 39.62
CA GLY A 242 21.35 11.88 38.39
C GLY A 242 22.17 11.00 37.43
N ASP A 243 23.06 10.18 38.00
CA ASP A 243 23.93 9.26 37.28
C ASP A 243 23.19 8.18 36.47
N LEU A 244 21.99 7.75 36.90
CA LEU A 244 21.20 6.76 36.17
C LEU A 244 20.51 7.36 34.95
N LEU A 245 20.06 8.61 35.04
CA LEU A 245 19.52 9.36 33.90
C LEU A 245 20.61 9.69 32.88
N ASP A 246 21.82 10.00 33.35
CA ASP A 246 22.99 10.18 32.49
C ASP A 246 23.29 8.88 31.74
N GLN A 247 23.42 7.75 32.44
CA GLN A 247 23.67 6.44 31.81
C GLN A 247 22.58 6.05 30.80
N ALA A 248 21.31 6.30 31.13
CA ALA A 248 20.19 6.07 30.22
C ALA A 248 20.27 6.93 28.95
N ALA A 249 20.55 8.23 29.10
CA ALA A 249 20.70 9.14 27.97
C ALA A 249 21.89 8.76 27.06
N TYR A 250 23.00 8.32 27.65
CA TYR A 250 24.15 7.80 26.88
C TYR A 250 23.87 6.45 26.20
N ALA A 251 23.07 5.57 26.81
CA ALA A 251 22.71 4.28 26.22
C ALA A 251 21.79 4.45 25.00
N ILE A 252 20.89 5.44 25.04
CA ILE A 252 20.03 5.83 23.93
C ILE A 252 20.86 6.40 22.77
N LEU A 253 21.80 7.30 23.05
CA LEU A 253 22.68 7.86 22.03
C LEU A 253 23.85 6.93 21.75
N ARG A 254 23.65 5.92 20.88
CA ARG A 254 24.73 5.01 20.42
C ARG A 254 26.06 5.75 20.24
N ASN A 255 27.03 5.45 21.10
CA ASN A 255 28.43 5.76 20.84
C ASN A 255 28.91 4.82 19.72
N ARG A 256 28.82 5.23 18.45
CA ARG A 256 29.81 4.73 17.50
C ARG A 256 31.09 5.55 17.71
N PRO A 257 32.17 4.99 18.29
CA PRO A 257 33.48 5.54 17.99
C PRO A 257 33.68 5.46 16.48
N ALA A 258 34.23 6.51 15.89
CA ALA A 258 34.38 6.66 14.45
C ALA A 258 35.30 5.61 13.78
N ASN A 259 35.75 4.58 14.48
CA ASN A 259 36.58 3.50 13.95
C ASN A 259 36.40 2.23 14.79
N THR A 260 35.59 1.29 14.32
CA THR A 260 35.77 -0.14 14.65
C THR A 260 35.24 -0.94 13.46
N PRO A 261 36.10 -1.72 12.77
CA PRO A 261 35.66 -2.61 11.71
C PRO A 261 35.12 -3.92 12.29
N PHE A 262 34.16 -4.47 11.55
CA PHE A 262 33.44 -5.75 11.70
C PHE A 262 32.27 -5.76 12.69
#